data_AF-A0A2D7IYG9-F1
#
_entry.id   AF-A0A2D7IYG9-F1
#
_cell.length_a   1.000
_cell.length_b   1.000
_cell.length_c   1.000
_cell.angle_alpha   90.00
_cell.angle_beta   90.00
_cell.angle_gamma   90.00
#
_symmetry.space_group_name_H-M   'P 1'
#
loop_
_entity.id
_entity.type
_entity.pdbx_description
1 polymer ?
#
loop_
_entity_poly.entity_id
_entity_poly.type
_entity_poly.pdbx_seq_one_letter_code
_entity_poly.pdbx_strand_id
1 'polypeptide(L)'
;MMSSSVFRFLFSVPLAALAVASCATTSDPCSQSAVERRISYSLSDFARSNRADLNEVRQAVGYFEGQTVWGTMRIAQAVNAMRRVADGFEEEVVPDLVEISDQCGGVAPFREVFVDFLKDEGFNDQVVGWVEDFRFEFES
;
A
#
# COMPACT_ATOMS: atom_id res chain seq x y z
N MET A 1 -83.34 12.97 -11.30
CA MET A 1 -83.49 11.51 -11.11
C MET A 1 -82.19 10.84 -11.50
N MET A 2 -81.73 9.94 -10.64
CA MET A 2 -80.47 9.16 -10.74
C MET A 2 -80.35 8.41 -12.08
N SER A 3 -79.12 8.25 -12.57
CA SER A 3 -78.50 6.92 -12.63
C SER A 3 -77.04 7.00 -13.09
N SER A 4 -76.18 6.35 -12.32
CA SER A 4 -74.74 6.22 -12.46
C SER A 4 -74.33 5.46 -13.72
N SER A 5 -73.15 5.74 -14.24
CA SER A 5 -72.25 4.70 -14.78
C SER A 5 -70.81 5.18 -14.73
N VAL A 6 -70.02 4.41 -13.98
CA VAL A 6 -68.59 4.56 -13.73
C VAL A 6 -67.84 3.95 -14.91
N PHE A 7 -66.90 4.66 -15.51
CA PHE A 7 -65.85 4.01 -16.30
C PHE A 7 -64.49 4.63 -15.99
N ARG A 8 -63.76 3.92 -15.13
CA ARG A 8 -62.35 4.17 -14.81
C ARG A 8 -61.52 3.92 -16.07
N PHE A 9 -60.77 4.91 -16.54
CA PHE A 9 -59.58 4.66 -17.35
C PHE A 9 -58.36 5.21 -16.61
N LEU A 10 -57.67 4.29 -15.93
CA LEU A 10 -56.31 4.47 -15.43
C LEU A 10 -55.38 4.42 -16.64
N PHE A 11 -54.80 5.56 -17.04
CA PHE A 11 -53.71 5.58 -18.02
C PHE A 11 -52.40 5.35 -17.27
N SER A 12 -52.03 4.09 -17.15
CA SER A 12 -50.76 3.61 -16.62
C SER A 12 -49.61 3.99 -17.55
N VAL A 13 -48.76 4.92 -17.11
CA VAL A 13 -47.46 5.22 -17.74
C VAL A 13 -46.50 4.08 -17.42
N PRO A 14 -45.97 3.32 -18.40
CA PRO A 14 -44.93 2.35 -18.12
C PRO A 14 -43.62 3.09 -17.85
N LEU A 15 -43.21 3.13 -16.57
CA LEU A 15 -41.85 3.49 -16.17
C LEU A 15 -40.93 2.37 -16.69
N ALA A 16 -40.33 2.58 -17.86
CA ALA A 16 -39.26 1.72 -18.35
C ALA A 16 -38.04 1.91 -17.44
N ALA A 17 -37.93 1.05 -16.43
CA ALA A 17 -36.71 0.90 -15.65
C ALA A 17 -35.62 0.34 -16.57
N LEU A 18 -34.84 1.25 -17.17
CA LEU A 18 -33.54 0.91 -17.74
C LEU A 18 -32.65 0.50 -16.57
N ALA A 19 -32.67 -0.78 -16.24
CA ALA A 19 -31.60 -1.42 -15.50
C ALA A 19 -30.33 -1.25 -16.34
N VAL A 20 -29.56 -0.22 -16.05
CA VAL A 20 -28.14 -0.19 -16.39
C VAL A 20 -27.54 -1.38 -15.66
N ALA A 21 -27.48 -2.51 -16.35
CA ALA A 21 -26.58 -3.59 -16.00
C ALA A 21 -25.18 -2.98 -16.07
N SER A 22 -24.69 -2.49 -14.93
CA SER A 22 -23.27 -2.29 -14.75
C SER A 22 -22.65 -3.66 -14.95
N CYS A 23 -22.08 -3.90 -16.13
CA CYS A 23 -21.13 -4.99 -16.32
C CYS A 23 -19.99 -4.71 -15.36
N ALA A 24 -20.12 -5.19 -14.13
CA ALA A 24 -18.99 -5.43 -13.26
C ALA A 24 -18.19 -6.51 -14.00
N THR A 25 -17.22 -6.08 -14.81
CA THR A 25 -16.08 -6.93 -15.12
C THR A 25 -15.46 -7.24 -13.78
N THR A 26 -15.86 -8.36 -13.18
CA THR A 26 -15.21 -8.91 -11.99
C THR A 26 -13.82 -9.30 -12.44
N SER A 27 -12.88 -8.37 -12.39
CA SER A 27 -11.48 -8.63 -12.67
C SER A 27 -11.01 -9.66 -11.65
N ASP A 28 -10.30 -10.68 -12.10
CA ASP A 28 -9.70 -11.69 -11.23
C ASP A 28 -8.87 -11.00 -10.14
N PRO A 29 -9.26 -11.10 -8.85
CA PRO A 29 -8.57 -10.44 -7.75
C PRO A 29 -7.16 -11.00 -7.54
N CYS A 30 -6.88 -12.20 -8.06
CA CYS A 30 -5.59 -12.86 -8.02
C CYS A 30 -4.82 -12.78 -9.35
N SER A 31 -5.32 -12.00 -10.31
CA SER A 31 -4.48 -11.62 -11.46
C SER A 31 -3.27 -10.82 -10.99
N GLN A 32 -2.13 -11.01 -11.64
CA GLN A 32 -0.87 -10.33 -11.30
C GLN A 32 -1.07 -8.81 -11.12
N SER A 33 -1.72 -8.17 -12.09
CA SER A 33 -1.95 -6.71 -12.06
C SER A 33 -2.87 -6.25 -10.92
N ALA A 34 -3.74 -7.12 -10.40
CA ALA A 34 -4.61 -6.81 -9.26
C ALA A 34 -3.83 -6.93 -7.95
N VAL A 35 -3.02 -7.99 -7.81
CA VAL A 35 -2.12 -8.22 -6.67
C VAL A 35 -1.11 -7.08 -6.55
N GLU A 36 -0.37 -6.79 -7.63
CA GLU A 36 0.61 -5.69 -7.68
C GLU A 36 -0.01 -4.35 -7.29
N ARG A 37 -1.24 -4.08 -7.74
CA ARG A 37 -1.96 -2.85 -7.40
C ARG A 37 -2.28 -2.78 -5.91
N ARG A 38 -2.76 -3.87 -5.30
CA ARG A 38 -3.07 -3.90 -3.86
C ARG A 38 -1.81 -3.69 -3.01
N ILE A 39 -0.73 -4.38 -3.36
CA ILE A 39 0.58 -4.19 -2.72
C ILE A 39 1.04 -2.74 -2.86
N SER A 40 1.00 -2.19 -4.07
CA SER A 40 1.39 -0.79 -4.34
C SER A 40 0.55 0.21 -3.55
N TYR A 41 -0.75 -0.04 -3.36
CA TYR A 41 -1.59 0.79 -2.50
C TYR A 41 -1.14 0.76 -1.04
N SER A 42 -0.90 -0.43 -0.49
CA SER A 42 -0.41 -0.59 0.90
C SER A 42 0.93 0.11 1.09
N LEU A 43 1.89 -0.11 0.19
CA LEU A 43 3.19 0.55 0.21
C LEU A 43 3.10 2.07 0.07
N SER A 44 2.19 2.58 -0.77
CA SER A 44 2.01 4.02 -0.94
C SER A 44 1.41 4.68 0.30
N ASP A 45 0.51 4.01 1.00
CA ASP A 45 -0.04 4.50 2.25
C ASP A 45 1.01 4.48 3.37
N PHE A 46 1.72 3.36 3.48
CA PHE A 46 2.86 3.20 4.38
C PHE A 46 3.92 4.30 4.19
N ALA A 47 4.31 4.60 2.94
CA ALA A 47 5.25 5.67 2.62
C ALA A 47 4.78 7.05 3.12
N ARG A 48 3.48 7.33 3.02
CA ARG A 48 2.90 8.61 3.44
C ARG A 48 2.89 8.72 4.96
N SER A 49 2.50 7.66 5.66
CA SER A 49 2.49 7.57 7.12
C SER A 49 3.90 7.71 7.70
N ASN A 50 4.91 7.12 7.04
CA ASN A 50 6.28 7.07 7.51
C ASN A 50 7.21 8.12 6.87
N ARG A 51 6.64 9.12 6.18
CA ARG A 51 7.40 10.14 5.42
C ARG A 51 8.45 10.87 6.24
N ALA A 52 8.18 11.12 7.53
CA ALA A 52 9.12 11.81 8.41
C ALA A 52 10.41 11.01 8.60
N ASP A 53 10.28 9.72 8.94
CA ASP A 53 11.41 8.82 9.15
C ASP A 53 12.15 8.53 7.85
N LEU A 54 11.42 8.32 6.74
CA LEU A 54 12.03 8.18 5.41
C LEU A 54 12.86 9.42 5.04
N ASN A 55 12.37 10.63 5.33
CA ASN A 55 13.12 11.86 5.08
C ASN A 55 14.33 12.02 6.00
N GLU A 56 14.26 11.54 7.24
CA GLU A 56 15.39 11.53 8.17
C GLU A 56 16.52 10.63 7.65
N VAL A 57 16.17 9.43 7.16
CA VAL A 57 17.12 8.52 6.51
C VAL A 57 17.76 9.18 5.28
N ARG A 58 16.96 9.75 4.37
CA ARG A 58 17.46 10.43 3.15
C ARG A 58 18.45 11.55 3.46
N GLN A 59 18.18 12.35 4.49
CA GLN A 59 19.04 13.48 4.86
C GLN A 59 20.39 13.03 5.43
N ALA A 60 20.45 11.86 6.08
CA ALA A 60 21.69 11.38 6.67
C ALA A 60 22.72 10.91 5.64
N VAL A 61 22.29 10.60 4.41
CA VAL A 61 23.16 10.15 3.32
C VAL A 61 24.27 11.17 3.02
N GLY A 62 23.95 12.46 3.12
CA GLY A 62 24.93 13.55 2.92
C GLY A 62 26.05 13.61 3.97
N TYR A 63 25.98 12.84 5.05
CA TYR A 63 26.99 12.82 6.11
C TYR A 63 27.92 11.60 6.07
N PHE A 64 27.74 10.69 5.10
CA PHE A 64 28.57 9.49 5.00
C PHE A 64 30.01 9.77 4.55
N GLU A 65 30.24 10.82 3.77
CA GLU A 65 31.57 11.15 3.23
C GLU A 65 32.45 12.00 4.17
N GLY A 66 31.93 12.40 5.34
CA GLY A 66 32.62 13.28 6.28
C GLY A 66 32.51 12.78 7.72
N GLN A 67 33.48 11.97 8.16
CA GLN A 67 33.54 11.46 9.54
C GLN A 67 33.81 12.62 10.52
N THR A 68 32.73 13.25 10.98
CA THR A 68 32.71 14.22 12.07
C THR A 68 31.82 13.67 13.18
N VAL A 69 32.04 14.06 14.43
CA VAL A 69 31.18 13.64 15.57
C VAL A 69 29.70 13.92 15.27
N TRP A 70 29.42 15.06 14.65
CA TRP A 70 28.07 15.44 14.25
C TRP A 70 27.52 14.55 13.12
N GLY A 71 28.34 14.22 12.12
CA GLY A 71 27.99 13.26 11.08
C GLY A 71 27.65 11.88 11.65
N THR A 72 28.45 11.37 12.60
CA THR A 72 28.19 10.09 13.28
C THR A 72 26.85 10.11 14.03
N MET A 73 26.51 11.20 14.72
CA MET A 73 25.21 11.33 15.39
C MET A 73 24.04 11.31 14.40
N ARG A 74 24.17 11.99 13.25
CA ARG A 74 23.13 11.98 12.20
C ARG A 74 22.93 10.60 11.59
N ILE A 75 24.02 9.86 11.40
CA ILE A 75 23.95 8.47 10.93
C ILE A 75 23.22 7.60 11.95
N ALA A 76 23.54 7.72 13.25
CA ALA A 76 22.86 6.96 14.29
C ALA A 76 21.36 7.28 14.37
N GLN A 77 20.99 8.55 14.19
CA GLN A 77 19.59 8.98 14.10
C GLN A 77 18.87 8.34 12.90
N ALA A 78 19.48 8.38 11.72
CA ALA A 78 18.92 7.72 10.53
C ALA A 78 18.81 6.20 10.68
N VAL A 79 19.77 5.53 11.32
CA VAL A 79 19.63 4.09 11.61
C VAL A 79 18.42 3.82 12.51
N ASN A 80 18.16 4.67 13.51
CA ASN A 80 16.98 4.53 14.34
C ASN A 80 15.68 4.88 13.60
N ALA A 81 15.70 5.85 12.68
CA ALA A 81 14.57 6.12 11.79
C ALA A 81 14.30 4.93 10.85
N MET A 82 15.35 4.33 10.30
CA MET A 82 15.25 3.14 9.46
C MET A 82 14.67 1.94 10.22
N ARG A 83 15.02 1.78 11.50
CA ARG A 83 14.37 0.77 12.38
C ARG A 83 12.89 1.00 12.51
N ARG A 84 12.46 2.22 12.81
CA ARG A 84 11.02 2.54 12.89
C ARG A 84 10.29 2.29 11.57
N VAL A 85 10.93 2.57 10.44
CA VAL A 85 10.38 2.22 9.11
C VAL A 85 10.27 0.71 8.95
N ALA A 86 11.27 -0.07 9.35
CA ALA A 86 11.18 -1.53 9.29
C ALA A 86 10.07 -2.08 10.20
N ASP A 87 10.00 -1.59 11.45
CA ASP A 87 8.97 -1.98 12.41
C ASP A 87 7.57 -1.62 11.88
N GLY A 88 7.39 -0.42 11.34
CA GLY A 88 6.13 0.01 10.72
C GLY A 88 5.77 -0.79 9.47
N PHE A 89 6.74 -1.24 8.68
CA PHE A 89 6.47 -2.13 7.55
C PHE A 89 5.93 -3.48 8.02
N GLU A 90 6.50 -4.02 9.09
CA GLU A 90 6.01 -5.26 9.72
C GLU A 90 4.62 -5.10 10.33
N GLU A 91 4.32 -3.95 10.94
CA GLU A 91 3.02 -3.69 11.56
C GLU A 91 1.91 -3.34 10.55
N GLU A 92 2.25 -2.62 9.47
CA GLU A 92 1.27 -2.06 8.53
C GLU A 92 1.17 -2.84 7.21
N VAL A 93 2.29 -3.31 6.65
CA VAL A 93 2.32 -3.89 5.29
C VAL A 93 2.33 -5.41 5.31
N VAL A 94 3.11 -6.04 6.20
CA VAL A 94 3.18 -7.50 6.28
C VAL A 94 1.81 -8.16 6.46
N PRO A 95 0.87 -7.66 7.29
CA PRO A 95 -0.47 -8.25 7.40
C PRO A 95 -1.24 -8.24 6.07
N ASP A 96 -1.13 -7.15 5.29
CA ASP A 96 -1.74 -7.06 3.96
C ASP A 96 -1.10 -8.06 2.99
N LEU A 97 0.23 -8.22 3.05
CA LEU A 97 0.95 -9.19 2.23
C LEU A 97 0.57 -10.64 2.56
N VAL A 98 0.39 -10.96 3.84
CA VAL A 98 -0.11 -12.26 4.31
C VAL A 98 -1.53 -12.50 3.81
N GLU A 99 -2.44 -11.53 3.93
CA GLU A 99 -3.82 -11.66 3.42
C GLU A 99 -3.84 -11.95 1.91
N ILE A 100 -3.04 -11.20 1.14
CA ILE A 100 -2.94 -11.40 -0.31
C ILE A 100 -2.33 -12.77 -0.62
N SER A 101 -1.30 -13.18 0.11
CA SER A 101 -0.66 -14.49 -0.03
C SER A 101 -1.65 -15.62 0.21
N ASP A 102 -2.40 -15.57 1.32
CA ASP A 102 -3.41 -16.55 1.69
C ASP A 102 -4.55 -16.63 0.67
N GLN A 103 -4.92 -15.49 0.08
CA GLN A 103 -5.99 -15.43 -0.92
C GLN A 103 -5.53 -15.91 -2.31
N CYS A 104 -4.31 -15.59 -2.72
CA CYS A 104 -3.87 -15.71 -4.12
C CYS A 104 -2.71 -16.68 -4.37
N GLY A 105 -2.19 -17.34 -3.33
CA GLY A 105 -1.21 -18.41 -3.46
C GLY A 105 0.26 -17.94 -3.45
N GLY A 106 0.53 -16.83 -2.75
CA GLY A 106 1.89 -16.33 -2.52
C GLY A 106 2.13 -14.90 -3.00
N VAL A 107 3.05 -14.23 -2.30
CA VAL A 107 3.68 -12.97 -2.71
C VAL A 107 5.20 -13.13 -2.64
N ALA A 108 5.95 -12.16 -3.17
CA ALA A 108 7.40 -12.14 -3.00
C ALA A 108 7.77 -12.12 -1.49
N PRO A 109 8.94 -12.65 -1.10
CA PRO A 109 9.40 -12.59 0.27
C PRO A 109 9.35 -11.16 0.83
N PHE A 110 8.87 -10.97 2.07
CA PHE A 110 8.63 -9.63 2.62
C PHE A 110 9.88 -8.74 2.64
N ARG A 111 11.06 -9.34 2.85
CA ARG A 111 12.34 -8.64 2.73
C ARG A 111 12.56 -8.08 1.32
N GLU A 112 12.23 -8.84 0.27
CA GLU A 112 12.37 -8.40 -1.11
C GLU A 112 11.41 -7.24 -1.40
N VAL A 113 10.14 -7.37 -0.96
CA VAL A 113 9.14 -6.30 -1.06
C VAL A 113 9.62 -5.03 -0.34
N PHE A 114 10.22 -5.15 0.84
CA PHE A 114 10.76 -4.02 1.59
C PHE A 114 11.95 -3.36 0.89
N VAL A 115 12.88 -4.17 0.36
CA VAL A 115 14.04 -3.67 -0.39
C VAL A 115 13.60 -2.93 -1.65
N ASP A 116 12.64 -3.47 -2.39
CA ASP A 116 12.13 -2.83 -3.60
C ASP A 116 11.35 -1.56 -3.28
N PHE A 117 10.58 -1.57 -2.19
CA PHE A 117 9.97 -0.36 -1.64
C PHE A 117 11.01 0.75 -1.37
N LEU A 118 12.14 0.43 -0.73
CA LEU A 118 13.18 1.43 -0.48
C LEU A 118 13.79 1.96 -1.78
N LYS A 119 14.02 1.11 -2.78
CA LYS A 119 14.50 1.56 -4.09
C LYS A 119 13.49 2.49 -4.77
N ASP A 120 12.20 2.17 -4.72
CA ASP A 120 11.13 2.99 -5.29
C ASP A 120 11.00 4.34 -4.58
N GLU A 121 11.25 4.37 -3.26
CA GLU A 121 11.36 5.58 -2.45
C GLU A 121 12.66 6.38 -2.71
N GLY A 122 13.51 5.92 -3.63
CA GLY A 122 14.71 6.62 -4.08
C GLY A 122 15.93 6.45 -3.16
N PHE A 123 15.94 5.42 -2.31
CA PHE A 123 17.13 5.07 -1.53
C PHE A 123 18.17 4.36 -2.41
N ASN A 124 19.45 4.64 -2.15
CA ASN A 124 20.57 4.03 -2.87
C ASN A 124 21.05 2.74 -2.20
N ASP A 125 21.96 2.03 -2.85
CA ASP A 125 22.50 0.75 -2.38
C ASP A 125 23.13 0.83 -0.99
N GLN A 126 23.64 1.99 -0.58
CA GLN A 126 24.22 2.18 0.75
C GLN A 126 23.16 2.09 1.85
N VAL A 127 22.00 2.72 1.65
CA VAL A 127 20.89 2.63 2.61
C VAL A 127 20.21 1.27 2.52
N VAL A 128 20.08 0.70 1.32
CA VAL A 128 19.55 -0.67 1.15
C VAL A 128 20.44 -1.69 1.86
N GLY A 129 21.76 -1.53 1.83
CA GLY A 129 22.72 -2.42 2.52
C GLY A 129 22.54 -2.46 4.03
N TRP A 130 21.96 -1.41 4.64
CA TRP A 130 21.59 -1.43 6.05
C TRP A 130 20.57 -2.51 6.38
N VAL A 131 19.72 -2.86 5.42
CA VAL A 131 18.71 -3.91 5.59
C VAL A 131 19.35 -5.28 5.81
N GLU A 132 20.51 -5.49 5.18
CA GLU A 132 21.31 -6.70 5.29
C GLU A 132 22.16 -6.68 6.58
N ASP A 133 22.80 -5.54 6.87
CA ASP A 133 23.73 -5.38 7.98
C ASP A 133 23.06 -5.38 9.36
N PHE A 134 21.90 -4.74 9.49
CA PHE A 134 21.20 -4.63 10.79
C PHE A 134 20.25 -5.78 11.09
N ARG A 135 20.14 -6.78 10.21
CA ARG A 135 19.23 -7.94 10.34
C ARG A 135 17.84 -7.53 10.81
N PHE A 136 17.13 -6.71 10.03
CA PHE A 136 15.69 -6.58 10.23
C PHE A 136 15.06 -7.96 10.00
N GLU A 137 14.43 -8.51 11.03
CA GLU A 137 13.75 -9.80 10.98
C GLU A 137 12.30 -9.51 10.67
N PHE A 138 11.83 -9.96 9.50
CA PHE A 138 10.42 -9.93 9.15
C PHE A 138 9.92 -11.37 9.26
N GLU A 139 8.94 -11.66 10.11
CA GLU A 139 8.33 -12.99 10.18
C GLU A 139 7.63 -13.29 8.84
N SER A 140 8.01 -14.40 8.20
CA SER A 140 7.56 -14.84 6.87
C SER A 140 6.31 -15.71 6.89
#